data_AF-A0A5D2L764-F1
#
_entry.id   AF-A0A5D2L764-F1
#
_cell.length_a   1.000
_cell.length_b   1.000
_cell.length_c   1.000
_cell.angle_alpha   90.00
_cell.angle_beta   90.00
_cell.angle_gamma   90.00
#
_symmetry.space_group_name_H-M   'P 1'
#
loop_
_entity.id
_entity.type
_entity.pdbx_description
1 polymer ?
#
loop_
_entity_poly.entity_id
_entity_poly.type
_entity_poly.pdbx_seq_one_letter_code
_entity_poly.pdbx_strand_id
1 'polypeptide(L)' 'MLAFKVRHRLRKDHGIEGGIPVVFSLEKPKAKLLPFRGPSGEEDNPSDY' A
#
# COMPACT_ATOMS: atom_id res chain seq x y z
N MET A 1 1.50 -9.63 4.32
CA MET A 1 2.63 -9.37 3.40
C MET A 1 2.23 -8.23 2.46
N LEU A 2 2.94 -7.09 2.46
CA LEU A 2 2.51 -5.82 1.83
C LEU A 2 2.17 -5.98 0.33
N ALA A 3 2.98 -6.74 -0.40
CA ALA A 3 2.81 -6.98 -1.83
C ALA A 3 1.50 -7.70 -2.20
N PHE A 4 1.01 -8.60 -1.33
CA PHE A 4 -0.27 -9.28 -1.54
C PHE A 4 -1.45 -8.28 -1.47
N LYS A 5 -1.44 -7.39 -0.47
CA LYS A 5 -2.50 -6.40 -0.26
C LYS A 5 -2.59 -5.43 -1.44
N VAL A 6 -1.43 -4.97 -1.94
CA VAL A 6 -1.33 -4.13 -3.15
C VAL A 6 -1.90 -4.84 -4.37
N ARG A 7 -1.46 -6.08 -4.67
CA ARG A 7 -1.98 -6.85 -5.81
C ARG A 7 -3.48 -7.10 -5.71
N HIS A 8 -3.97 -7.41 -4.51
CA HIS A 8 -5.38 -7.65 -4.27
C HIS A 8 -6.23 -6.41 -4.60
N ARG A 9 -5.82 -5.22 -4.17
CA ARG A 9 -6.54 -3.96 -4.46
C ARG A 9 -6.45 -3.56 -5.92
N LEU A 10 -5.28 -3.69 -6.55
CA LEU A 10 -5.11 -3.45 -7.98
C LEU A 10 -6.11 -4.28 -8.80
N ARG A 11 -6.31 -5.54 -8.43
CA ARG A 11 -7.33 -6.39 -9.03
C ARG A 11 -8.75 -5.94 -8.69
N LYS A 12 -9.06 -5.69 -7.42
CA LYS A 12 -10.42 -5.41 -6.93
C LYS A 12 -10.95 -4.05 -7.39
N ASP A 13 -10.17 -3.00 -7.20
CA ASP A 13 -10.63 -1.61 -7.30
C ASP A 13 -10.35 -1.01 -8.69
N HIS A 14 -9.39 -1.62 -9.43
CA HIS A 14 -8.94 -1.11 -10.73
C HIS A 14 -8.98 -2.14 -11.87
N GLY A 15 -9.34 -3.40 -11.60
CA GLY A 15 -9.38 -4.45 -12.62
C GLY A 15 -8.01 -4.86 -13.17
N ILE A 16 -6.93 -4.49 -12.48
CA ILE A 16 -5.56 -4.76 -12.91
C ILE A 16 -5.15 -6.13 -12.37
N GLU A 17 -5.17 -7.14 -13.23
CA GLU A 17 -4.81 -8.51 -12.85
C GLU A 17 -3.29 -8.77 -12.84
N GLY A 18 -2.52 -8.01 -13.61
CA GLY A 18 -1.10 -8.25 -13.80
C GLY A 18 -0.39 -7.14 -14.58
N GLY A 19 0.83 -7.42 -15.05
CA GLY A 19 1.64 -6.48 -15.84
C GLY A 19 2.37 -5.39 -15.04
N ILE A 20 2.05 -5.23 -13.74
CA ILE A 20 2.71 -4.28 -12.84
C ILE A 20 3.68 -5.02 -11.90
N PRO A 21 5.00 -4.80 -12.02
CA PRO A 21 5.95 -5.33 -11.06
C PRO A 21 5.79 -4.63 -9.70
N VAL A 22 5.47 -5.39 -8.66
CA VAL A 22 5.43 -4.89 -7.28
C VAL A 22 6.79 -5.16 -6.64
N VAL A 23 7.60 -4.11 -6.51
CA VAL A 23 8.91 -4.15 -5.85
C VAL A 23 8.74 -3.74 -4.39
N PHE A 24 9.30 -4.52 -3.48
CA PHE A 24 9.34 -4.19 -2.06
C PHE A 24 10.70 -4.53 -1.48
N SER A 25 11.11 -3.77 -0.46
CA SER A 25 12.34 -4.06 0.26
C SER A 25 12.12 -5.19 1.27
N LEU A 26 13.12 -6.06 1.41
CA LEU A 26 13.17 -7.05 2.49
C LEU A 26 13.74 -6.46 3.78
N GLU A 27 14.32 -5.26 3.71
CA GLU A 27 14.83 -4.53 4.86
C GLU A 27 13.69 -4.11 5.80
N LYS A 28 13.91 -4.26 7.10
CA LYS A 28 12.97 -3.76 8.11
C LYS A 28 12.90 -2.23 8.05
N PRO A 29 11.71 -1.62 8.00
CA PRO A 29 11.59 -0.17 8.00
C PRO A 29 12.26 0.42 9.24
N LYS A 30 13.21 1.33 9.01
CA LYS A 30 13.94 2.04 10.08
C LYS A 30 13.19 3.26 10.61
N ALA A 31 12.26 3.79 9.83
CA ALA A 31 11.43 4.92 10.20
C ALA A 31 9.97 4.46 10.38
N LYS A 32 9.29 5.00 11.40
CA LYS A 32 7.83 4.96 11.44
C LYS A 32 7.33 5.90 10.35
N LEU A 33 6.44 5.40 9.49
CA LEU A 33 5.75 6.26 8.55
C LEU A 33 4.89 7.24 9.36
N LEU A 34 5.05 8.53 9.10
CA LEU A 34 4.18 9.54 9.69
C LEU A 34 2.76 9.34 9.11
N PRO A 35 1.71 9.50 9.92
CA PRO A 35 0.36 9.51 9.38
C PRO A 35 0.26 10.60 8.30
N PHE A 36 -0.37 10.28 7.17
CA PHE A 36 -0.75 11.30 6.19
C PHE A 36 -2.26 11.51 6.29
N ARG A 37 -2.70 12.71 5.92
CA ARG A 37 -4.14 12.99 5.82
C ARG A 37 -4.65 12.43 4.50
N GLY A 38 -5.62 11.53 4.57
CA GLY A 38 -6.34 11.06 3.38
C GLY A 38 -7.14 12.20 2.73
N PRO A 39 -7.72 11.99 1.53
CA PRO A 39 -8.56 12.99 0.86
C PRO A 39 -9.73 13.50 1.70
N SER A 40 -10.17 12.71 2.69
CA SER A 40 -11.21 13.04 3.69
C SER A 40 -10.72 13.90 4.86
N GLY A 41 -9.40 14.12 4.99
CA GLY A 41 -8.80 14.85 6.12
C GLY A 41 -8.57 13.99 7.38
N GLU A 42 -9.02 12.75 7.40
CA GLU A 42 -8.74 11.81 8.50
C GLU A 42 -7.30 11.29 8.44
N GLU A 43 -6.72 11.03 9.62
CA GLU A 43 -5.41 10.38 9.72
C GLU A 43 -5.53 8.95 9.20
N ASP A 44 -4.91 8.70 8.05
CA ASP A 44 -4.89 7.38 7.46
C ASP A 44 -3.54 6.74 7.76
N ASN A 45 -3.56 5.54 8.32
CA ASN A 45 -2.35 4.81 8.60
C ASN A 45 -1.80 4.27 7.28
N PRO A 46 -0.55 4.56 6.92
CA PRO A 46 0.05 4.06 5.68
C PRO A 46 0.08 2.52 5.58
N SER A 47 -0.03 1.83 6.72
CA SER A 47 -0.10 0.36 6.80
C SER A 47 -1.51 -0.19 6.54
N ASP A 48 -2.55 0.65 6.68
CA ASP A 48 -3.95 0.26 6.56
C ASP A 48 -4.45 0.29 5.11
N TYR A 49 -3.69 0.92 4.20
CA TYR A 49 -3.84 0.78 2.75
C TYR A 49 -3.53 -0.65 2.28
#